data_AF-A0A5J6SS00-F1
#
_entry.id   AF-A0A5J6SS00-F1
#
_cell.length_a   1.000
_cell.length_b   1.000
_cell.length_c   1.000
_cell.angle_alpha   90.00
_cell.angle_beta   90.00
_cell.angle_gamma   90.00
#
_symmetry.space_group_name_H-M   'P 1'
#
loop_
_entity.id
_entity.type
_entity.pdbx_description
1 polymer ?
#
loop_
_entity_poly.entity_id
_entity_poly.type
_entity_poly.pdbx_seq_one_letter_code
_entity_poly.pdbx_strand_id
1 'polypeptide(L)' 'MSKVCNQCQSEMTEGCDVLVEGVMYGIKVKKRRRGLFKSISAKPKAAVCPNCGYVALYINNYEEFSD' A
#
# COMPACT_ATOMS: atom_id res chain seq x y z
N MET A 1 -11.89 -5.16 -8.93
CA MET A 1 -11.45 -4.33 -10.06
C MET A 1 -9.95 -4.32 -10.03
N SER A 2 -9.30 -4.77 -11.10
CA SER A 2 -7.84 -4.91 -11.14
C SER A 2 -7.16 -3.54 -11.27
N LYS A 3 -5.98 -3.40 -10.67
CA LYS A 3 -5.18 -2.18 -10.81
C LYS A 3 -4.54 -2.09 -12.18
N VAL A 4 -4.59 -0.89 -12.76
CA VAL A 4 -3.94 -0.55 -14.02
C VAL A 4 -2.69 0.28 -13.73
N CYS A 5 -1.57 -0.08 -14.37
CA CYS A 5 -0.30 0.61 -14.22
C CYS A 5 -0.38 2.03 -14.78
N ASN A 6 -0.04 3.04 -13.97
CA ASN A 6 -0.04 4.43 -14.41
C ASN A 6 1.06 4.77 -15.43
N GLN A 7 2.10 3.94 -15.58
CA GLN A 7 3.20 4.16 -16.52
C GLN A 7 2.90 3.63 -17.92
N CYS A 8 2.36 2.40 -18.03
CA CYS A 8 2.19 1.72 -19.32
C CYS A 8 0.77 1.18 -19.57
N GLN A 9 -0.19 1.47 -18.69
CA GLN A 9 -1.61 1.10 -18.82
C GLN A 9 -1.91 -0.41 -18.86
N SER A 10 -0.94 -1.26 -18.49
CA SER A 10 -1.15 -2.71 -18.35
C SER A 10 -1.82 -3.07 -17.02
N GLU A 11 -2.56 -4.18 -16.98
CA GLU A 11 -3.06 -4.77 -15.75
C GLU A 11 -1.88 -5.17 -14.82
N MET A 12 -2.04 -4.93 -13.52
CA MET A 12 -1.00 -5.17 -12.51
C MET A 12 -1.26 -6.46 -11.73
N THR A 13 -0.18 -7.13 -11.32
CA THR A 13 -0.24 -8.24 -10.36
C THR A 13 -0.44 -7.67 -8.96
N GLU A 14 -1.62 -7.89 -8.38
CA GLU A 14 -1.97 -7.43 -7.02
C GLU A 14 -1.66 -8.47 -5.93
N GLY A 15 -1.76 -8.06 -4.67
CA GLY A 15 -1.63 -8.96 -3.53
C GLY A 15 -0.19 -9.25 -3.11
N CYS A 16 0.77 -8.45 -3.57
CA CYS A 16 2.16 -8.55 -3.13
C CYS A 16 2.32 -7.93 -1.74
N ASP A 17 3.17 -8.54 -0.92
CA ASP A 17 3.58 -7.99 0.38
C ASP A 17 4.85 -7.14 0.25
N VAL A 18 4.95 -6.10 1.07
CA VAL A 18 6.16 -5.27 1.18
C VAL A 18 6.90 -5.63 2.46
N LEU A 19 8.04 -6.29 2.28
CA LEU A 19 8.93 -6.67 3.36
C LEU A 19 10.20 -5.82 3.31
N VAL A 20 10.81 -5.62 4.47
CA VAL A 20 12.16 -5.06 4.56
C VAL A 20 13.11 -6.25 4.63
N GLU A 21 14.16 -6.28 3.82
CA GLU A 21 15.11 -7.40 3.81
C GLU A 21 15.74 -7.62 5.18
N GLY A 22 15.93 -8.89 5.54
CA GLY A 22 16.46 -9.29 6.85
C GLY A 22 15.45 -9.24 8.00
N VAL A 23 14.20 -8.81 7.76
CA VAL A 23 13.16 -8.72 8.80
C VAL A 23 11.77 -9.16 8.32
N MET A 24 10.99 -9.77 9.22
CA MET A 24 9.67 -10.33 8.87
C MET A 24 8.50 -9.33 8.98
N TYR A 25 8.72 -8.14 9.55
CA TYR A 25 7.61 -7.29 10.02
C TYR A 25 7.00 -6.34 8.98
N GLY A 26 7.65 -6.16 7.82
CA GLY A 26 7.22 -5.24 6.76
C GLY A 26 7.14 -3.77 7.19
N ILE A 27 6.51 -2.93 6.36
CA ILE A 27 6.29 -1.50 6.66
C ILE A 27 4.86 -1.23 7.15
N LYS A 28 4.67 -0.13 7.90
CA LYS A 28 3.36 0.29 8.42
C LYS A 28 3.21 1.81 8.32
N VAL A 29 2.12 2.28 7.73
CA VAL A 29 1.77 3.71 7.63
C VAL A 29 0.94 4.09 8.85
N LYS A 30 1.20 5.25 9.45
CA LYS A 30 0.48 5.77 10.63
C LYS A 30 0.03 7.22 10.42
N LYS A 31 -1.20 7.55 10.80
CA LYS A 31 -1.71 8.94 10.89
C LYS A 31 -2.14 9.22 12.32
N ARG A 32 -1.62 10.32 12.89
CA ARG A 32 -2.06 10.84 14.19
C ARG A 32 -3.33 11.66 13.98
N ARG A 33 -4.42 11.36 14.70
CA ARG A 33 -5.60 12.23 14.77
C ARG A 33 -5.60 13.01 16.08
N ARG A 34 -6.33 14.13 16.14
CA ARG A 34 -6.48 14.91 17.37
C ARG A 34 -7.32 14.13 18.40
N GLY A 35 -6.88 14.14 19.66
CA GLY A 35 -7.52 13.45 20.79
C GLY A 35 -6.65 12.33 21.39
N LEU A 36 -6.83 12.07 22.69
CA LEU A 36 -6.19 10.94 23.37
C LEU A 36 -6.67 9.63 22.71
N PHE A 37 -5.76 8.85 22.14
CA PHE A 37 -5.96 7.49 21.59
C PHE A 37 -6.50 7.32 20.16
N LYS A 38 -6.67 8.38 19.35
CA LYS A 38 -7.08 8.21 17.94
C LYS A 38 -5.87 8.20 16.99
N SER A 39 -5.09 7.13 16.98
CA SER A 39 -4.11 6.90 15.90
C SER A 39 -4.58 5.78 15.01
N ILE A 40 -4.53 5.97 13.69
CA ILE A 40 -4.72 4.89 12.74
C ILE A 40 -3.38 4.37 12.24
N SER A 41 -3.30 3.07 12.00
CA SER A 41 -2.20 2.45 11.29
C SER A 41 -2.64 1.33 10.37
N ALA A 42 -2.00 1.19 9.21
CA ALA A 42 -2.26 0.10 8.27
C ALA A 42 -0.96 -0.37 7.61
N LYS A 43 -0.91 -1.66 7.23
CA LYS A 43 0.15 -2.20 6.38
C LYS A 43 -0.23 -1.94 4.91
N PRO A 44 0.63 -1.31 4.11
CA PRO A 44 0.37 -1.17 2.69
C PRO A 44 0.50 -2.53 1.99
N LYS A 45 -0.31 -2.73 0.96
CA LYS A 45 -0.15 -3.77 -0.04
C LYS A 45 0.63 -3.23 -1.23
N ALA A 46 1.18 -4.14 -2.04
CA ALA A 46 1.82 -3.79 -3.29
C ALA A 46 1.10 -4.43 -4.49
N ALA A 47 1.17 -3.73 -5.62
CA ALA A 47 0.92 -4.28 -6.93
C ALA A 47 2.12 -4.01 -7.82
N VAL A 48 2.53 -4.99 -8.62
CA VAL A 48 3.69 -4.88 -9.52
C VAL A 48 3.20 -4.98 -10.96
N CYS A 49 3.62 -4.05 -11.80
CA CYS A 49 3.35 -4.14 -13.23
C CYS A 49 4.29 -5.18 -13.86
N PRO A 50 3.75 -6.27 -14.47
CA PRO A 50 4.58 -7.29 -15.09
C PRO A 50 5.24 -6.81 -16.39
N ASN A 51 4.76 -5.70 -16.98
CA ASN A 51 5.26 -5.18 -18.24
C ASN A 51 6.43 -4.19 -18.08
N CYS A 52 6.35 -3.28 -17.09
CA CYS A 52 7.36 -2.21 -16.93
C CYS A 52 8.03 -2.17 -15.55
N GLY A 53 7.67 -3.06 -14.62
CA GLY A 53 8.26 -3.14 -13.30
C GLY A 53 7.81 -2.05 -12.31
N TYR A 54 6.91 -1.15 -12.69
CA TYR A 54 6.36 -0.16 -11.77
C TYR A 54 5.67 -0.83 -10.57
N VAL A 55 5.99 -0.35 -9.37
CA VAL A 55 5.42 -0.84 -8.11
C VAL A 55 4.49 0.22 -7.52
N ALA A 56 3.23 -0.14 -7.31
CA ALA A 56 2.26 0.69 -6.60
C ALA A 56 2.12 0.20 -5.15
N LEU A 57 2.22 1.11 -4.19
CA LEU A 57 1.91 0.86 -2.78
C LEU A 57 0.56 1.49 -2.42
N TYR A 58 -0.32 0.72 -1.77
CA TYR A 58 -1.68 1.18 -1.48
C TYR A 58 -2.24 0.58 -0.18
N ILE A 59 -3.26 1.22 0.38
CA ILE A 59 -4.01 0.74 1.55
C ILE A 59 -5.45 0.50 1.09
N ASN A 60 -6.03 -0.68 1.41
CA ASN A 60 -7.41 -0.99 1.00
C ASN A 60 -8.44 -0.07 1.69
N ASN A 61 -8.31 0.13 3.00
CA ASN A 61 -9.22 0.98 3.79
C ASN A 61 -8.60 2.37 4.00
N TYR A 62 -8.17 3.01 2.91
CA TYR A 62 -7.47 4.29 2.98
C TYR A 62 -8.39 5.42 3.45
N GLU A 63 -9.70 5.26 3.40
CA GLU A 63 -10.69 6.22 3.87
C GLU A 63 -10.54 6.50 5.36
N GLU A 64 -10.04 5.52 6.12
CA GLU A 64 -9.70 5.73 7.51
C GLU A 64 -8.47 6.66 7.70
N PHE A 65 -7.75 7.01 6.64
CA PHE A 65 -6.69 8.02 6.66
C PHE A 65 -7.18 9.42 6.23
N SER A 66 -8.45 9.59 5.90
CA SER A 66 -9.08 10.91 5.69
C SER A 66 -9.25 11.67 7.03
N ASP A 67 -9.49 12.98 6.98
CA ASP A 67 -9.81 13.82 8.14
C ASP A 67 -11.32 13.82 8.44
#